data_AF-A0A497BT47-F1
#
_entry.id   AF-A0A497BT47-F1
#
_cell.length_a   1.000
_cell.length_b   1.000
_cell.length_c   1.000
_cell.angle_alpha   90.00
_cell.angle_beta   90.00
_cell.angle_gamma   90.00
#
_symmetry.space_group_name_H-M   'P 1'
#
loop_
_entity.id
_entity.type
_entity.pdbx_description
1 polymer ?
#
loop_
_entity_poly.entity_id
_entity_poly.type
_entity_poly.pdbx_seq_one_letter_code
_entity_poly.pdbx_strand_id
1 'polypeptide(L)'
;MKKPETKNKRGLSCFTLLLLVAGSLGLGPVSAADAPPPEPVVLLAAETGVVLEWRAPAFTQRQVLGGDGRSYVALDAPGWAESSAPGQPQLPVASALLIAPPGSDVSLQVQVLERDRVSLSHPVLPALRMALADNPAAGLEPVWARSEFAYSDKLPKSAQWVTLEEAGWMRGRRLVRVIFSPLRFDPAGPALEVARHARVTLRFSGADVGQIVNASDLFTPVLEQAVVNPAQAAQFTLPEQVSAPASTLADPPGGADYLIIAPAAFTSAVNPLAARRAAEGLRVHSVTVEEIYAEYGGAHQEAIKSYIAHAYTSWTSPALSYVLLVGDGAEDGSGVQYVPPYMITDPWGYETDGVAADNRYVTMDGPDDQIADIFIGRLPVNSVAEANTVVQKILDYETNPPQYPWNERVLFIAGHENQANGEEFHDTSDWLYNSLPSSFNGRRVYFCTQGCTQPYKYEDMTTAHDVALGALNGGGLIATFEGHSSESQWDYDPVTYAPLFHVNDDVPNLHNGGALPVFVEATCYSSRFAYPNNETLDESLLRLAGGGAVATWG
;
A
#
# COMPACT_ATOMS: atom_id res chain seq x y z
N MET A 1 -27.97 9.50 39.65
CA MET A 1 -27.16 10.18 38.61
C MET A 1 -25.92 9.33 38.35
N LYS A 2 -25.93 8.51 37.29
CA LYS A 2 -24.76 7.77 36.82
C LYS A 2 -24.26 8.49 35.56
N LYS A 3 -22.97 8.85 35.54
CA LYS A 3 -22.28 9.35 34.35
C LYS A 3 -22.32 8.29 33.24
N PRO A 4 -22.45 8.66 31.96
CA PRO A 4 -22.27 7.69 30.88
C PRO A 4 -20.77 7.44 30.67
N GLU A 5 -20.41 6.17 30.62
CA GLU A 5 -19.10 5.69 30.17
C GLU A 5 -18.94 5.94 28.67
N THR A 6 -17.89 6.65 28.30
CA THR A 6 -17.44 6.81 26.91
C THR A 6 -16.85 5.49 26.42
N LYS A 7 -17.65 4.69 25.69
CA LYS A 7 -17.18 3.51 24.97
C LYS A 7 -16.32 3.91 23.76
N ASN A 8 -15.11 3.37 23.73
CA ASN A 8 -14.25 3.04 22.58
C ASN A 8 -14.35 3.90 21.31
N LYS A 9 -13.55 4.99 21.27
CA LYS A 9 -13.05 5.59 20.01
C LYS A 9 -11.77 4.94 19.49
N ARG A 10 -11.14 4.01 20.23
CA ARG A 10 -9.86 3.37 19.86
C ARG A 10 -9.97 2.25 18.81
N GLY A 11 -11.15 1.64 18.63
CA GLY A 11 -11.32 0.50 17.70
C GLY A 11 -11.41 0.86 16.22
N LEU A 12 -11.90 2.07 15.89
CA LEU A 12 -12.11 2.51 14.51
C LEU A 12 -10.81 2.99 13.84
N SER A 13 -9.91 3.58 14.63
CA SER A 13 -8.61 4.07 14.15
C SER A 13 -7.61 2.94 13.86
N CYS A 14 -7.70 1.78 14.52
CA CYS A 14 -6.82 0.64 14.21
C CYS A 14 -7.26 -0.14 12.97
N PHE A 15 -8.56 -0.18 12.64
CA PHE A 15 -9.04 -0.96 11.51
C PHE A 15 -8.78 -0.29 10.15
N THR A 16 -8.95 1.04 10.09
CA THR A 16 -8.64 1.84 8.89
C THR A 16 -7.13 1.91 8.62
N LEU A 17 -6.32 1.95 9.68
CA LEU A 17 -4.87 1.90 9.58
C LEU A 17 -4.38 0.49 9.17
N LEU A 18 -5.05 -0.59 9.58
CA LEU A 18 -4.72 -1.96 9.18
C LEU A 18 -4.84 -2.18 7.66
N LEU A 19 -5.89 -1.61 7.04
CA LEU A 19 -6.11 -1.72 5.59
C LEU A 19 -5.07 -0.94 4.78
N LEU A 20 -4.69 0.26 5.23
CA LEU A 20 -3.70 1.11 4.56
C LEU A 20 -2.24 0.65 4.79
N VAL A 21 -1.94 0.03 5.93
CA VAL A 21 -0.59 -0.47 6.28
C VAL A 21 -0.32 -1.86 5.70
N ALA A 22 -1.34 -2.73 5.59
CA ALA A 22 -1.17 -4.05 4.98
C ALA A 22 -0.77 -3.97 3.50
N GLY A 23 -1.34 -3.02 2.75
CA GLY A 23 -1.04 -2.80 1.33
C GLY A 23 0.36 -2.24 1.06
N SER A 24 0.95 -1.47 1.98
CA SER A 24 2.24 -0.79 1.79
C SER A 24 3.46 -1.60 2.28
N LEU A 25 3.27 -2.63 3.10
CA LEU A 25 4.36 -3.45 3.66
C LEU A 25 4.50 -4.85 3.05
N GLY A 26 3.67 -5.22 2.08
CA GLY A 26 3.66 -6.58 1.52
C GLY A 26 3.38 -7.64 2.58
N LEU A 27 2.53 -7.32 3.56
CA LEU A 27 2.05 -8.28 4.55
C LEU A 27 0.90 -9.05 3.89
N GLY A 28 1.20 -10.29 3.51
CA GLY A 28 0.28 -11.20 2.81
C GLY A 28 -0.96 -11.61 3.64
N PRO A 29 -1.89 -12.36 3.01
CA PRO A 29 -3.26 -12.53 3.48
C PRO A 29 -3.39 -13.38 4.76
N VAL A 30 -4.47 -13.17 5.52
CA VAL A 30 -4.81 -13.95 6.72
C VAL A 30 -5.58 -15.21 6.35
N SER A 31 -5.06 -16.32 6.85
CA SER A 31 -5.41 -17.74 6.66
C SER A 31 -6.89 -18.14 6.69
N ALA A 32 -7.23 -19.14 5.84
CA ALA A 32 -8.41 -19.99 5.98
C ALA A 32 -8.40 -20.71 7.35
N ALA A 33 -9.56 -20.89 7.97
CA ALA A 33 -9.76 -21.23 9.39
C ALA A 33 -8.98 -22.45 9.98
N ASP A 34 -8.28 -23.25 9.17
CA ASP A 34 -7.48 -24.42 9.59
C ASP A 34 -6.02 -24.44 9.06
N ALA A 35 -5.55 -23.44 8.32
CA ALA A 35 -4.15 -23.37 7.87
C ALA A 35 -3.28 -22.60 8.89
N PRO A 36 -2.03 -23.04 9.17
CA PRO A 36 -1.13 -22.28 10.04
C PRO A 36 -0.94 -20.88 9.44
N PRO A 37 -0.97 -19.81 10.28
CA PRO A 37 -0.82 -18.46 9.79
C PRO A 37 0.51 -18.32 9.05
N PRO A 38 0.60 -17.43 8.04
CA PRO A 38 1.88 -17.11 7.41
C PRO A 38 2.90 -16.54 8.41
N GLU A 39 2.42 -16.03 9.55
CA GLU A 39 3.25 -15.49 10.63
C GLU A 39 3.94 -16.59 11.44
N PRO A 40 5.22 -16.38 11.83
CA PRO A 40 5.94 -17.30 12.69
C PRO A 40 5.45 -17.22 14.14
N VAL A 41 5.59 -18.32 14.88
CA VAL A 41 5.52 -18.30 16.33
C VAL A 41 6.82 -17.73 16.89
N VAL A 42 6.73 -16.66 17.67
CA VAL A 42 7.89 -16.07 18.35
C VAL A 42 8.17 -16.84 19.63
N LEU A 43 9.31 -17.54 19.67
CA LEU A 43 9.76 -18.26 20.87
C LEU A 43 10.56 -17.37 21.81
N LEU A 44 11.29 -16.40 21.26
CA LEU A 44 12.10 -15.43 21.98
C LEU A 44 12.20 -14.15 21.18
N ALA A 45 11.99 -13.01 21.83
CA ALA A 45 12.34 -11.70 21.32
C ALA A 45 13.08 -10.96 22.44
N ALA A 46 14.36 -10.70 22.24
CA ALA A 46 15.22 -10.06 23.22
C ALA A 46 16.19 -9.09 22.52
N GLU A 47 16.89 -8.29 23.32
CA GLU A 47 17.80 -7.27 22.79
C GLU A 47 18.97 -7.85 21.97
N THR A 48 19.31 -9.11 22.19
CA THR A 48 20.44 -9.81 21.54
C THR A 48 20.02 -10.74 20.41
N GLY A 49 18.71 -10.89 20.16
CA GLY A 49 18.23 -11.76 19.09
C GLY A 49 16.77 -12.19 19.21
N VAL A 50 16.32 -12.85 18.15
CA VAL A 50 14.96 -13.35 17.98
C VAL A 50 15.00 -14.82 17.59
N VAL A 51 14.12 -15.64 18.15
CA VAL A 51 13.93 -17.04 17.76
C VAL A 51 12.49 -17.22 17.30
N LEU A 52 12.35 -17.69 16.07
CA LEU A 52 11.08 -17.90 15.37
C LEU A 52 10.91 -19.38 15.04
N GLU A 53 9.67 -19.86 15.10
CA GLU A 53 9.27 -21.14 14.52
C GLU A 53 8.23 -20.93 13.43
N TRP A 54 8.50 -21.50 12.27
CA TRP A 54 7.58 -21.49 11.13
C TRP A 54 7.14 -22.90 10.79
N ARG A 55 5.87 -23.00 10.40
CA ARG A 55 5.29 -24.20 9.83
C ARG A 55 4.84 -23.91 8.41
N ALA A 56 5.22 -24.76 7.47
CA ALA A 56 4.75 -24.64 6.10
C ALA A 56 3.22 -24.82 6.05
N PRO A 57 2.52 -24.14 5.13
CA PRO A 57 1.08 -24.28 5.01
C PRO A 57 0.74 -25.68 4.46
N ALA A 58 -0.50 -26.09 4.70
CA ALA A 58 -1.11 -27.07 3.80
C ALA A 58 -1.27 -26.39 2.44
N PHE A 59 -1.02 -27.14 1.36
CA PHE A 59 -1.22 -26.63 0.02
C PHE A 59 -1.92 -27.69 -0.84
N THR A 60 -2.70 -27.21 -1.80
CA THR A 60 -3.29 -28.04 -2.84
C THR A 60 -2.54 -27.82 -4.15
N GLN A 61 -2.69 -28.75 -5.09
CA GLN A 61 -2.14 -28.59 -6.44
C GLN A 61 -3.29 -28.61 -7.44
N ARG A 62 -3.32 -27.61 -8.31
CA ARG A 62 -4.27 -27.51 -9.41
C ARG A 62 -3.50 -27.62 -10.72
N GLN A 63 -3.90 -28.54 -11.59
CA GLN A 63 -3.31 -28.62 -12.92
C GLN A 63 -3.78 -27.43 -13.76
N VAL A 64 -2.84 -26.76 -14.42
CA VAL A 64 -3.09 -25.60 -15.28
C VAL A 64 -2.36 -25.77 -16.60
N LEU A 65 -2.87 -25.15 -17.66
CA LEU A 65 -2.20 -25.09 -18.95
C LEU A 65 -1.43 -23.77 -19.04
N GLY A 66 -0.13 -23.85 -19.26
CA GLY A 66 0.72 -22.68 -19.43
C GLY A 66 0.55 -22.02 -20.80
N GLY A 67 1.02 -20.78 -20.94
CA GLY A 67 1.00 -20.04 -22.20
C GLY A 67 1.80 -20.70 -23.33
N ASP A 68 2.68 -21.66 -23.00
CA ASP A 68 3.42 -22.50 -23.95
C ASP A 68 2.67 -23.79 -24.35
N GLY A 69 1.43 -23.96 -23.89
CA GLY A 69 0.60 -25.14 -24.13
C GLY A 69 1.01 -26.39 -23.34
N ARG A 70 1.92 -26.28 -22.36
CA ARG A 70 2.33 -27.39 -21.49
C ARG A 70 1.52 -27.41 -20.20
N SER A 71 1.38 -28.58 -19.58
CA SER A 71 0.73 -28.70 -18.28
C SER A 71 1.70 -28.38 -17.14
N TYR A 72 1.19 -27.63 -16.15
CA TYR A 72 1.88 -27.23 -14.92
C TYR A 72 1.00 -27.51 -13.71
N VAL A 73 1.56 -27.35 -12.51
CA VAL A 73 0.81 -27.27 -11.26
C VAL A 73 0.92 -25.87 -10.65
N ALA A 74 -0.22 -25.24 -10.40
CA ALA A 74 -0.33 -24.11 -9.48
C ALA A 74 -0.46 -24.65 -8.05
N LEU A 75 0.24 -24.03 -7.10
CA LEU A 75 0.27 -24.45 -5.70
C LEU A 75 -0.51 -23.44 -4.86
N ASP A 76 -1.73 -23.80 -4.49
CA ASP A 76 -2.58 -22.95 -3.67
C ASP A 76 -2.31 -23.23 -2.19
N ALA A 77 -1.85 -22.20 -1.48
CA ALA A 77 -1.58 -22.19 -0.05
C ALA A 77 -2.30 -21.00 0.59
N PRO A 78 -3.56 -21.17 1.04
CA PRO A 78 -4.36 -20.06 1.54
C PRO A 78 -3.67 -19.28 2.67
N GLY A 79 -3.65 -17.95 2.54
CA GLY A 79 -2.98 -17.06 3.49
C GLY A 79 -1.48 -16.87 3.26
N TRP A 80 -0.89 -17.49 2.24
CA TRP A 80 0.52 -17.31 1.89
C TRP A 80 0.64 -16.51 0.61
N ALA A 81 1.68 -15.67 0.52
CA ALA A 81 2.00 -14.97 -0.71
C ALA A 81 2.69 -15.92 -1.68
N GLU A 82 2.76 -15.54 -2.95
CA GLU A 82 3.48 -16.28 -3.97
C GLU A 82 4.77 -15.56 -4.38
N SER A 83 5.84 -16.31 -4.63
CA SER A 83 7.06 -15.74 -5.17
C SER A 83 6.82 -15.23 -6.60
N SER A 84 7.14 -13.97 -6.85
CA SER A 84 6.77 -13.27 -8.09
C SER A 84 7.91 -13.04 -9.08
N ALA A 85 9.10 -13.62 -8.84
CA ALA A 85 10.25 -13.44 -9.72
C ALA A 85 9.96 -14.01 -11.13
N PRO A 86 9.86 -13.16 -12.18
CA PRO A 86 9.34 -13.59 -13.47
C PRO A 86 10.06 -14.80 -14.06
N GLY A 87 9.28 -15.79 -14.48
CA GLY A 87 9.77 -17.02 -15.10
C GLY A 87 10.36 -18.07 -14.16
N GLN A 88 10.54 -17.76 -12.88
CA GLN A 88 10.90 -18.74 -11.84
C GLN A 88 9.65 -19.52 -11.41
N PRO A 89 9.78 -20.74 -10.85
CA PRO A 89 8.67 -21.43 -10.21
C PRO A 89 7.98 -20.54 -9.17
N GLN A 90 6.68 -20.33 -9.34
CA GLN A 90 5.83 -19.59 -8.41
C GLN A 90 5.52 -20.48 -7.21
N LEU A 91 6.05 -20.12 -6.05
CA LEU A 91 6.01 -20.94 -4.85
C LEU A 91 5.44 -20.13 -3.68
N PRO A 92 4.64 -20.76 -2.79
CA PRO A 92 4.22 -20.16 -1.53
C PRO A 92 5.41 -19.68 -0.68
N VAL A 93 5.35 -18.43 -0.25
CA VAL A 93 6.29 -17.75 0.62
C VAL A 93 5.55 -16.99 1.72
N ALA A 94 6.18 -16.88 2.89
CA ALA A 94 5.73 -16.01 3.96
C ALA A 94 6.88 -15.14 4.43
N SER A 95 6.58 -13.98 4.98
CA SER A 95 7.59 -13.10 5.55
C SER A 95 7.16 -12.51 6.87
N ALA A 96 8.13 -12.15 7.70
CA ALA A 96 7.92 -11.43 8.93
C ALA A 96 8.90 -10.25 9.02
N LEU A 97 8.40 -9.11 9.45
CA LEU A 97 9.20 -7.91 9.71
C LEU A 97 9.66 -7.91 11.17
N LEU A 98 10.88 -7.45 11.42
CA LEU A 98 11.42 -7.27 12.77
C LEU A 98 12.22 -5.98 12.89
N ILE A 99 12.31 -5.47 14.12
CA ILE A 99 13.18 -4.36 14.48
C ILE A 99 14.54 -4.92 14.90
N ALA A 100 15.60 -4.55 14.17
CA ALA A 100 16.97 -4.89 14.54
C ALA A 100 17.62 -3.71 15.29
N PRO A 101 18.56 -3.94 16.22
CA PRO A 101 19.32 -2.87 16.81
C PRO A 101 20.08 -2.10 15.71
N PRO A 102 20.02 -0.76 15.71
CA PRO A 102 20.78 0.04 14.76
C PRO A 102 22.28 -0.26 14.80
N GLY A 103 22.92 -0.27 13.63
CA GLY A 103 24.35 -0.55 13.48
C GLY A 103 24.79 -1.98 13.83
N SER A 104 23.87 -2.89 14.16
CA SER A 104 24.19 -4.29 14.47
C SER A 104 24.37 -5.17 13.23
N ASP A 105 25.23 -6.18 13.33
CA ASP A 105 25.21 -7.33 12.44
C ASP A 105 24.08 -8.28 12.85
N VAL A 106 23.28 -8.72 11.87
CA VAL A 106 22.22 -9.71 12.08
C VAL A 106 22.64 -11.03 11.44
N SER A 107 22.96 -12.02 12.26
CA SER A 107 23.31 -13.37 11.77
C SER A 107 22.09 -14.30 11.77
N LEU A 108 21.89 -15.02 10.67
CA LEU A 108 20.78 -15.95 10.46
C LEU A 108 21.25 -17.40 10.62
N GLN A 109 20.59 -18.16 11.50
CA GLN A 109 20.77 -19.60 11.64
C GLN A 109 19.42 -20.30 11.42
N VAL A 110 19.41 -21.27 10.51
CA VAL A 110 18.19 -22.01 10.13
C VAL A 110 18.35 -23.48 10.46
N GLN A 111 17.42 -24.02 11.24
CA GLN A 111 17.34 -25.43 11.56
C GLN A 111 16.02 -25.99 11.02
N VAL A 112 16.08 -26.83 9.98
CA VAL A 112 14.89 -27.57 9.52
C VAL A 112 14.67 -28.75 10.47
N LEU A 113 13.54 -28.74 11.15
CA LEU A 113 13.16 -29.73 12.16
C LEU A 113 12.38 -30.88 11.55
N GLU A 114 11.60 -30.61 10.51
CA GLU A 114 10.80 -31.58 9.78
C GLU A 114 10.84 -31.29 8.29
N ARG A 115 11.05 -32.33 7.49
CA ARG A 115 11.18 -32.23 6.04
C ARG A 115 10.52 -33.40 5.36
N ASP A 116 9.81 -33.10 4.29
CA ASP A 116 9.19 -34.07 3.41
C ASP A 116 9.63 -33.88 1.97
N ARG A 117 9.24 -34.85 1.14
CA ARG A 117 9.24 -34.73 -0.31
C ARG A 117 7.83 -35.01 -0.83
N VAL A 118 7.32 -34.12 -1.66
CA VAL A 118 6.00 -34.24 -2.27
C VAL A 118 6.18 -34.41 -3.77
N SER A 119 5.62 -35.48 -4.34
CA SER A 119 5.59 -35.66 -5.80
C SER A 119 4.52 -34.78 -6.42
N LEU A 120 4.87 -34.15 -7.54
CA LEU A 120 3.97 -33.36 -8.37
C LEU A 120 3.63 -34.14 -9.64
N SER A 121 2.44 -33.86 -10.18
CA SER A 121 2.03 -34.42 -11.48
C SER A 121 2.78 -33.76 -12.65
N HIS A 122 3.13 -32.49 -12.52
CA HIS A 122 3.77 -31.64 -13.53
C HIS A 122 4.73 -30.64 -12.86
N PRO A 123 5.59 -29.94 -13.62
CA PRO A 123 6.37 -28.81 -13.11
C PRO A 123 5.50 -27.72 -12.50
N VAL A 124 6.04 -26.98 -11.53
CA VAL A 124 5.35 -25.83 -10.93
C VAL A 124 5.15 -24.72 -11.96
N LEU A 125 4.01 -24.03 -11.93
CA LEU A 125 3.71 -22.88 -12.79
C LEU A 125 4.78 -21.79 -12.61
N PRO A 126 5.31 -21.19 -13.70
CA PRO A 126 6.21 -20.06 -13.59
C PRO A 126 5.45 -18.80 -13.20
N ALA A 127 6.06 -17.95 -12.36
CA ALA A 127 5.55 -16.62 -12.10
C ALA A 127 5.50 -15.82 -13.41
N LEU A 128 4.36 -15.17 -13.66
CA LEU A 128 4.14 -14.35 -14.84
C LEU A 128 4.90 -13.03 -14.74
N ARG A 129 5.01 -12.32 -15.86
CA ARG A 129 5.57 -10.97 -15.91
C ARG A 129 4.45 -10.01 -16.31
N MET A 130 4.24 -8.92 -15.58
CA MET A 130 3.33 -7.88 -16.06
C MET A 130 3.93 -7.20 -17.30
N ALA A 131 3.09 -6.77 -18.24
CA ALA A 131 3.48 -5.95 -19.38
C ALA A 131 2.32 -5.04 -19.77
N LEU A 132 2.61 -3.95 -20.48
CA LEU A 132 1.57 -3.11 -21.08
C LEU A 132 0.74 -3.95 -22.07
N ALA A 133 -0.56 -3.91 -21.89
CA ALA A 133 -1.50 -4.60 -22.76
C ALA A 133 -1.57 -3.95 -24.14
N ASP A 134 -1.89 -4.74 -25.17
CA ASP A 134 -2.14 -4.22 -26.53
C ASP A 134 -3.35 -3.26 -26.56
N ASN A 135 -4.33 -3.48 -25.67
CA ASN A 135 -5.45 -2.58 -25.46
C ASN A 135 -5.13 -1.56 -24.36
N PRO A 136 -5.04 -0.25 -24.65
CA PRO A 136 -4.73 0.77 -23.64
C PRO A 136 -5.72 0.82 -22.48
N ALA A 137 -6.99 0.41 -22.69
CA ALA A 137 -7.99 0.39 -21.62
C ALA A 137 -7.74 -0.69 -20.56
N ALA A 138 -6.90 -1.69 -20.85
CA ALA A 138 -6.54 -2.76 -19.92
C ALA A 138 -5.32 -2.40 -19.05
N GLY A 139 -4.56 -1.36 -19.39
CA GLY A 139 -3.36 -0.97 -18.64
C GLY A 139 -2.26 -2.05 -18.69
N LEU A 140 -2.00 -2.70 -17.56
CA LEU A 140 -1.01 -3.77 -17.43
C LEU A 140 -1.69 -5.14 -17.37
N GLU A 141 -1.17 -6.11 -18.13
CA GLU A 141 -1.66 -7.49 -18.14
C GLU A 141 -0.55 -8.51 -17.82
N PRO A 142 -0.90 -9.68 -17.24
CA PRO A 142 0.06 -10.74 -16.99
C PRO A 142 0.45 -11.49 -18.28
N VAL A 143 1.76 -11.60 -18.53
CA VAL A 143 2.34 -12.24 -19.72
C VAL A 143 3.21 -13.43 -19.35
N TRP A 144 3.15 -14.48 -20.17
CA TRP A 144 3.96 -15.69 -20.03
C TRP A 144 5.46 -15.39 -20.05
N ALA A 145 6.20 -15.90 -19.06
CA ALA A 145 7.60 -15.52 -18.84
C ALA A 145 8.56 -16.67 -18.48
N ARG A 146 8.20 -17.93 -18.76
CA ARG A 146 8.97 -19.11 -18.30
C ARG A 146 10.48 -19.02 -18.59
N SER A 147 11.31 -19.19 -17.55
CA SER A 147 12.76 -19.26 -17.69
C SER A 147 13.23 -20.69 -17.96
N GLU A 148 13.80 -20.94 -19.15
CA GLU A 148 14.37 -22.26 -19.46
C GLU A 148 15.50 -22.67 -18.49
N PHE A 149 16.23 -21.69 -17.95
CA PHE A 149 17.29 -21.95 -16.99
C PHE A 149 16.76 -22.41 -15.63
N ALA A 150 15.71 -21.75 -15.12
CA ALA A 150 15.08 -22.08 -13.83
C ALA A 150 14.48 -23.49 -13.80
N TYR A 151 14.06 -23.98 -14.98
CA TYR A 151 13.49 -25.32 -15.15
C TYR A 151 14.50 -26.33 -15.72
N SER A 152 15.79 -26.05 -15.62
CA SER A 152 16.84 -26.96 -16.05
C SER A 152 17.55 -27.61 -14.86
N ASP A 153 18.10 -28.81 -15.07
CA ASP A 153 18.90 -29.54 -14.08
C ASP A 153 20.25 -28.86 -13.75
N LYS A 154 20.52 -27.71 -14.37
CA LYS A 154 21.75 -26.93 -14.19
C LYS A 154 21.65 -25.94 -13.03
N LEU A 155 20.46 -25.72 -12.46
CA LEU A 155 20.29 -24.81 -11.33
C LEU A 155 20.89 -25.44 -10.06
N PRO A 156 21.78 -24.74 -9.32
CA PRO A 156 22.28 -25.23 -8.05
C PRO A 156 21.13 -25.48 -7.06
N LYS A 157 21.10 -26.66 -6.42
CA LYS A 157 20.05 -27.07 -5.45
C LYS A 157 20.04 -26.27 -4.12
N SER A 158 20.76 -25.16 -4.04
CA SER A 158 21.06 -24.45 -2.79
C SER A 158 20.28 -23.15 -2.60
N ALA A 159 19.02 -23.08 -3.03
CA ALA A 159 18.13 -22.04 -2.51
C ALA A 159 18.12 -22.13 -0.97
N GLN A 160 18.10 -21.02 -0.23
CA GLN A 160 18.01 -21.06 1.23
C GLN A 160 16.53 -21.28 1.64
N TRP A 161 16.27 -21.94 2.77
CA TRP A 161 14.88 -22.14 3.24
C TRP A 161 14.32 -20.84 3.81
N VAL A 162 15.21 -20.04 4.38
CA VAL A 162 14.91 -18.73 4.95
C VAL A 162 16.00 -17.80 4.49
N THR A 163 15.63 -16.62 4.02
CA THR A 163 16.53 -15.53 3.69
C THR A 163 16.28 -14.34 4.61
N LEU A 164 17.28 -13.46 4.69
CA LEU A 164 17.22 -12.22 5.43
C LEU A 164 17.52 -11.08 4.45
N GLU A 165 16.73 -10.02 4.52
CA GLU A 165 16.96 -8.80 3.74
C GLU A 165 16.75 -7.55 4.59
N GLU A 166 17.44 -6.48 4.23
CA GLU A 166 17.19 -5.15 4.78
C GLU A 166 15.88 -4.63 4.19
N ALA A 167 14.88 -4.36 5.03
CA ALA A 167 13.61 -3.83 4.55
C ALA A 167 13.65 -2.30 4.42
N GLY A 168 14.45 -1.63 5.27
CA GLY A 168 14.61 -0.19 5.28
C GLY A 168 14.64 0.35 6.70
N TRP A 169 14.37 1.64 6.85
CA TRP A 169 14.36 2.34 8.12
C TRP A 169 13.06 3.13 8.28
N MET A 170 12.57 3.26 9.51
CA MET A 170 11.42 4.12 9.80
C MET A 170 11.66 4.86 11.11
N ARG A 171 11.88 6.16 11.01
CA ARG A 171 12.10 7.12 12.08
C ARG A 171 13.22 6.68 13.00
N GLY A 172 14.36 6.35 12.41
CA GLY A 172 15.56 5.86 13.09
C GLY A 172 15.47 4.41 13.59
N ARG A 173 14.44 3.65 13.17
CA ARG A 173 14.26 2.23 13.55
C ARG A 173 14.54 1.35 12.35
N ARG A 174 15.48 0.42 12.51
CA ARG A 174 15.92 -0.47 11.44
C ARG A 174 14.97 -1.65 11.26
N LEU A 175 14.41 -1.79 10.07
CA LEU A 175 13.51 -2.86 9.69
C LEU A 175 14.24 -3.92 8.87
N VAL A 176 14.12 -5.17 9.31
CA VAL A 176 14.71 -6.33 8.63
C VAL A 176 13.59 -7.32 8.34
N ARG A 177 13.57 -7.89 7.13
CA ARG A 177 12.57 -8.89 6.73
C ARG A 177 13.19 -10.28 6.70
N VAL A 178 12.52 -11.21 7.35
CA VAL A 178 12.83 -12.64 7.29
C VAL A 178 11.82 -13.28 6.36
N ILE A 179 12.29 -13.91 5.29
CA ILE A 179 11.43 -14.56 4.29
C ILE A 179 11.60 -16.06 4.43
N PHE A 180 10.51 -16.78 4.65
CA PHE A 180 10.46 -18.23 4.69
C PHE A 180 9.91 -18.78 3.36
N SER A 181 10.75 -19.53 2.66
CA SER A 181 10.44 -20.24 1.41
C SER A 181 10.44 -21.75 1.68
N PRO A 182 9.33 -22.31 2.23
CA PRO A 182 9.30 -23.69 2.70
C PRO A 182 9.35 -24.74 1.58
N LEU A 183 9.11 -24.34 0.33
CA LEU A 183 9.05 -25.23 -0.82
C LEU A 183 10.26 -25.00 -1.72
N ARG A 184 10.91 -26.07 -2.14
CA ARG A 184 11.96 -26.04 -3.18
C ARG A 184 11.61 -26.97 -4.31
N PHE A 185 11.49 -26.41 -5.51
CA PHE A 185 11.22 -27.16 -6.72
C PHE A 185 12.49 -27.86 -7.23
N ASP A 186 12.40 -29.18 -7.47
CA ASP A 186 13.45 -29.96 -8.15
C ASP A 186 13.11 -30.07 -9.65
N PRO A 187 13.81 -29.37 -10.55
CA PRO A 187 13.51 -29.42 -11.99
C PRO A 187 13.77 -30.81 -12.60
N ALA A 188 14.64 -31.62 -11.99
CA ALA A 188 15.05 -32.95 -12.50
C ALA A 188 14.00 -34.06 -12.29
N GLY A 189 12.98 -33.81 -11.48
CA GLY A 189 11.85 -34.71 -11.29
C GLY A 189 10.76 -33.98 -10.54
N PRO A 190 9.53 -33.85 -11.09
CA PRO A 190 8.52 -32.89 -10.63
C PRO A 190 8.13 -33.22 -9.19
N ALA A 191 8.84 -32.61 -8.26
CA ALA A 191 8.73 -32.87 -6.84
C ALA A 191 9.18 -31.63 -6.08
N LEU A 192 8.59 -31.46 -4.91
CA LEU A 192 8.94 -30.43 -3.96
C LEU A 192 9.70 -31.06 -2.80
N GLU A 193 10.80 -30.44 -2.42
CA GLU A 193 11.31 -30.60 -1.06
C GLU A 193 10.59 -29.59 -0.17
N VAL A 194 10.02 -30.05 0.94
CA VAL A 194 9.21 -29.20 1.82
C VAL A 194 9.81 -29.19 3.21
N ALA A 195 10.23 -28.01 3.69
CA ALA A 195 10.55 -27.79 5.09
C ALA A 195 9.27 -27.54 5.88
N ARG A 196 8.67 -28.61 6.42
CA ARG A 196 7.39 -28.55 7.16
C ARG A 196 7.49 -27.74 8.43
N HIS A 197 8.64 -27.80 9.09
CA HIS A 197 8.89 -27.10 10.34
C HIS A 197 10.33 -26.62 10.35
N ALA A 198 10.52 -25.31 10.53
CA ALA A 198 11.83 -24.70 10.63
C ALA A 198 11.91 -23.81 11.88
N ARG A 199 13.03 -23.90 12.58
CA ARG A 199 13.41 -22.95 13.62
C ARG A 199 14.45 -22.00 13.06
N VAL A 200 14.20 -20.71 13.23
CA VAL A 200 15.03 -19.62 12.77
C VAL A 200 15.55 -18.87 13.98
N THR A 201 16.87 -18.69 14.05
CA THR A 201 17.52 -17.92 15.11
C THR A 201 18.26 -16.76 14.47
N LEU A 202 17.85 -15.55 14.83
CA LEU A 202 18.55 -14.32 14.51
C LEU A 202 19.33 -13.87 15.73
N ARG A 203 20.62 -13.59 15.57
CA ARG A 203 21.46 -13.00 16.63
C ARG A 203 21.94 -11.63 16.20
N PHE A 204 21.79 -10.67 17.11
CA PHE A 204 22.27 -9.31 16.94
C PHE A 204 23.62 -9.16 17.65
N SER A 205 24.61 -8.63 16.93
CA SER A 205 25.96 -8.39 17.46
C SER A 205 26.51 -7.07 16.95
N GLY A 206 27.47 -6.47 17.65
CA GLY A 206 28.14 -5.25 17.18
C GLY A 206 27.31 -3.96 17.25
N ALA A 207 26.11 -4.00 17.85
CA ALA A 207 25.32 -2.80 18.09
C ALA A 207 26.09 -1.81 18.99
N ASP A 208 26.16 -0.54 18.59
CA ASP A 208 26.62 0.52 19.49
C ASP A 208 25.46 0.95 20.40
N VAL A 209 25.31 0.23 21.51
CA VAL A 209 24.23 0.44 22.49
C VAL A 209 24.26 1.85 23.09
N GLY A 210 25.39 2.57 23.00
CA GLY A 210 25.52 3.94 23.52
C GLY A 210 24.76 5.00 22.71
N GLN A 211 24.37 4.70 21.47
CA GLN A 211 23.61 5.62 20.60
C GLN A 211 22.13 5.31 20.51
N ILE A 212 21.71 4.15 21.03
CA ILE A 212 20.32 3.72 21.01
C ILE A 212 19.55 4.45 22.10
N VAL A 213 18.44 5.08 21.73
CA VAL A 213 17.53 5.76 22.67
C VAL A 213 16.15 5.08 22.68
N ASN A 214 15.48 5.14 23.83
CA ASN A 214 14.08 4.77 23.91
C ASN A 214 13.23 5.97 23.48
N ALA A 215 12.50 5.83 22.38
CA ALA A 215 11.63 6.88 21.86
C ALA A 215 10.26 6.30 21.49
N SER A 216 9.20 7.01 21.88
CA SER A 216 7.83 6.72 21.48
C SER A 216 7.26 7.92 20.76
N ASP A 217 6.75 7.69 19.56
CA ASP A 217 6.14 8.66 18.68
C ASP A 217 4.83 8.09 18.10
N LEU A 218 4.22 8.84 17.18
CA LEU A 218 2.97 8.45 16.52
C LEU A 218 3.09 7.15 15.68
N PHE A 219 4.29 6.82 15.21
CA PHE A 219 4.55 5.65 14.37
C PHE A 219 4.87 4.40 15.20
N THR A 220 5.23 4.56 16.47
CA THR A 220 5.56 3.44 17.36
C THR A 220 4.44 2.38 17.41
N PRO A 221 3.16 2.73 17.61
CA PRO A 221 2.08 1.75 17.60
C PRO A 221 1.87 1.07 16.24
N VAL A 222 2.22 1.74 15.14
CA VAL A 222 2.15 1.18 13.79
C VAL A 222 3.20 0.09 13.63
N LEU A 223 4.43 0.40 14.02
CA LEU A 223 5.54 -0.56 14.01
C LEU A 223 5.32 -1.72 14.97
N GLU A 224 4.79 -1.46 16.17
CA GLU A 224 4.42 -2.51 17.13
C GLU A 224 3.39 -3.50 16.57
N GLN A 225 2.52 -3.06 15.65
CA GLN A 225 1.57 -3.95 14.98
C GLN A 225 2.16 -4.68 13.77
N ALA A 226 3.17 -4.09 13.12
CA ALA A 226 3.77 -4.61 11.90
C ALA A 226 4.90 -5.63 12.12
N VAL A 227 5.51 -5.65 13.31
CA VAL A 227 6.73 -6.44 13.58
C VAL A 227 6.51 -7.58 14.58
N VAL A 228 7.26 -8.67 14.43
CA VAL A 228 7.16 -9.84 15.33
C VAL A 228 7.83 -9.63 16.70
N ASN A 229 8.56 -8.53 16.88
CA ASN A 229 9.26 -8.20 18.13
C ASN A 229 8.89 -6.77 18.62
N PRO A 230 7.60 -6.51 18.94
CA PRO A 230 7.07 -5.16 19.13
C PRO A 230 7.75 -4.38 20.25
N ALA A 231 8.21 -5.05 21.31
CA ALA A 231 8.93 -4.40 22.41
C ALA A 231 10.18 -3.65 21.92
N GLN A 232 10.81 -4.12 20.85
CA GLN A 232 12.01 -3.49 20.29
C GLN A 232 11.70 -2.22 19.48
N ALA A 233 10.46 -2.03 19.00
CA ALA A 233 10.08 -0.83 18.23
C ALA A 233 10.27 0.48 19.03
N ALA A 234 10.05 0.43 20.35
CA ALA A 234 10.28 1.57 21.24
C ALA A 234 11.71 1.60 21.83
N GLN A 235 12.48 0.52 21.71
CA GLN A 235 13.80 0.36 22.34
C GLN A 235 14.96 0.65 21.39
N PHE A 236 14.79 0.39 20.09
CA PHE A 236 15.85 0.39 19.10
C PHE A 236 15.70 1.55 18.12
N THR A 237 15.93 2.76 18.64
CA THR A 237 15.84 3.99 17.87
C THR A 237 17.19 4.71 17.86
N LEU A 238 17.68 5.12 16.69
CA LEU A 238 18.74 6.13 16.57
C LEU A 238 18.12 7.53 16.56
N PRO A 239 18.82 8.54 17.12
CA PRO A 239 18.49 9.93 16.84
C PRO A 239 18.55 10.15 15.33
N GLU A 240 17.58 10.88 14.77
CA GLU A 240 17.50 11.20 13.33
C GLU A 240 18.86 11.72 12.82
N GLN A 241 19.48 11.02 11.86
CA GLN A 241 20.87 11.26 11.40
C GLN A 241 20.95 11.99 10.05
N VAL A 242 19.85 12.52 9.50
CA VAL A 242 19.91 13.13 8.17
C VAL A 242 20.66 14.45 8.19
N SER A 243 21.66 14.54 7.31
CA SER A 243 22.25 15.82 6.90
C SER A 243 21.33 16.47 5.88
N ALA A 244 20.35 17.26 6.33
CA ALA A 244 19.54 18.09 5.44
C ALA A 244 20.26 19.42 5.13
N PRO A 245 20.13 19.98 3.91
CA PRO A 245 20.60 21.33 3.65
C PRO A 245 19.78 22.31 4.51
N ALA A 246 20.47 23.12 5.31
CA ALA A 246 19.82 24.09 6.18
C ALA A 246 18.97 25.09 5.38
N SER A 247 17.78 25.39 5.90
CA SER A 247 16.92 26.47 5.40
C SER A 247 17.19 27.78 6.14
N THR A 248 17.03 28.89 5.42
CA THR A 248 17.01 30.28 5.87
C THR A 248 15.59 30.81 6.01
N LEU A 249 14.58 30.06 5.54
CA LEU A 249 13.18 30.36 5.82
C LEU A 249 12.95 30.26 7.33
N ALA A 250 12.09 31.15 7.85
CA ALA A 250 11.84 31.21 9.27
C ALA A 250 11.11 29.94 9.74
N ASP A 251 11.76 29.18 10.62
CA ASP A 251 11.12 28.04 11.28
C ASP A 251 9.96 28.51 12.19
N PRO A 252 8.86 27.74 12.27
CA PRO A 252 7.80 28.02 13.21
C PRO A 252 8.33 27.96 14.67
N PRO A 253 7.94 28.88 15.57
CA PRO A 253 8.38 28.85 16.95
C PRO A 253 8.05 27.53 17.64
N GLY A 254 9.11 26.80 18.01
CA GLY A 254 8.98 25.50 18.65
C GLY A 254 8.62 24.36 17.71
N GLY A 255 8.76 24.50 16.38
CA GLY A 255 8.50 23.44 15.39
C GLY A 255 7.02 23.27 14.99
N ALA A 256 6.75 22.31 14.11
CA ALA A 256 5.39 21.92 13.72
C ALA A 256 5.21 20.40 13.55
N ASP A 257 3.98 19.93 13.78
CA ASP A 257 3.55 18.53 13.61
C ASP A 257 3.00 18.26 12.21
N TYR A 258 2.43 19.30 11.59
CA TYR A 258 1.74 19.25 10.31
C TYR A 258 2.24 20.38 9.39
N LEU A 259 2.84 20.02 8.27
CA LEU A 259 3.36 20.95 7.27
C LEU A 259 2.45 20.96 6.05
N ILE A 260 1.97 22.14 5.66
CA ILE A 260 1.24 22.36 4.41
C ILE A 260 2.18 23.05 3.43
N ILE A 261 2.36 22.45 2.25
CA ILE A 261 3.13 23.00 1.14
C ILE A 261 2.17 23.24 -0.02
N ALA A 262 2.04 24.50 -0.44
CA ALA A 262 1.08 24.90 -1.45
C ALA A 262 1.60 26.05 -2.29
N PRO A 263 1.20 26.22 -3.57
CA PRO A 263 1.32 27.48 -4.26
C PRO A 263 0.63 28.61 -3.51
N ALA A 264 1.18 29.83 -3.61
CA ALA A 264 0.65 31.01 -2.95
C ALA A 264 -0.85 31.23 -3.26
N ALA A 265 -1.28 30.87 -4.47
CA ALA A 265 -2.67 30.94 -4.93
C ALA A 265 -3.65 30.12 -4.08
N PHE A 266 -3.22 29.01 -3.47
CA PHE A 266 -4.09 28.10 -2.71
C PHE A 266 -4.06 28.30 -1.21
N THR A 267 -3.10 29.07 -0.68
CA THR A 267 -2.95 29.33 0.76
C THR A 267 -4.27 29.74 1.43
N SER A 268 -5.00 30.69 0.84
CA SER A 268 -6.28 31.16 1.37
C SER A 268 -7.37 30.08 1.44
N ALA A 269 -7.41 29.18 0.46
CA ALA A 269 -8.39 28.10 0.37
C ALA A 269 -8.10 26.99 1.40
N VAL A 270 -6.83 26.79 1.77
CA VAL A 270 -6.40 25.73 2.69
C VAL A 270 -6.38 26.18 4.15
N ASN A 271 -6.31 27.49 4.42
CA ASN A 271 -6.32 28.05 5.78
C ASN A 271 -7.44 27.50 6.70
N PRO A 272 -8.68 27.26 6.24
CA PRO A 272 -9.71 26.62 7.07
C PRO A 272 -9.31 25.21 7.54
N LEU A 273 -8.68 24.40 6.68
CA LEU A 273 -8.16 23.08 7.05
C LEU A 273 -6.98 23.19 8.02
N ALA A 274 -6.06 24.13 7.79
CA ALA A 274 -4.97 24.41 8.71
C ALA A 274 -5.49 24.79 10.12
N ALA A 275 -6.48 25.67 10.18
CA ALA A 275 -7.13 26.07 11.43
C ALA A 275 -7.85 24.91 12.12
N ARG A 276 -8.47 24.00 11.35
CA ARG A 276 -9.09 22.79 11.87
C ARG A 276 -8.06 21.87 12.52
N ARG A 277 -6.94 21.57 11.83
CA ARG A 277 -5.84 20.75 12.37
C ARG A 277 -5.22 21.38 13.62
N ALA A 278 -5.07 22.70 13.64
CA ALA A 278 -4.63 23.43 14.84
C ALA A 278 -5.62 23.31 16.01
N ALA A 279 -6.92 23.37 15.74
CA ALA A 279 -7.97 23.16 16.75
C ALA A 279 -8.01 21.71 17.29
N GLU A 280 -7.49 20.75 16.53
CA GLU A 280 -7.29 19.35 16.95
C GLU A 280 -6.01 19.15 17.78
N GLY A 281 -5.23 20.22 17.99
CA GLY A 281 -4.05 20.25 18.86
C GLY A 281 -2.72 20.09 18.14
N LEU A 282 -2.70 20.08 16.81
CA LEU A 282 -1.46 20.03 16.03
C LEU A 282 -0.83 21.43 15.90
N ARG A 283 0.50 21.50 15.99
CA ARG A 283 1.25 22.69 15.53
C ARG A 283 1.27 22.64 14.00
N VAL A 284 0.64 23.62 13.36
CA VAL A 284 0.53 23.67 11.90
C VAL A 284 1.43 24.76 11.35
N HIS A 285 2.24 24.42 10.36
CA HIS A 285 3.04 25.36 9.59
C HIS A 285 2.62 25.30 8.12
N SER A 286 2.60 26.44 7.46
CA SER A 286 2.32 26.54 6.03
C SER A 286 3.43 27.32 5.36
N VAL A 287 3.91 26.80 4.24
CA VAL A 287 4.94 27.41 3.42
C VAL A 287 4.52 27.36 1.96
N THR A 288 4.94 28.35 1.19
CA THR A 288 4.66 28.36 -0.23
C THR A 288 5.73 27.60 -1.02
N VAL A 289 5.34 26.95 -2.13
CA VAL A 289 6.35 26.34 -3.01
C VAL A 289 7.26 27.40 -3.62
N GLU A 290 6.75 28.61 -3.84
CA GLU A 290 7.55 29.73 -4.34
C GLU A 290 8.68 30.13 -3.39
N GLU A 291 8.43 30.14 -2.07
CA GLU A 291 9.47 30.37 -1.05
C GLU A 291 10.52 29.25 -1.05
N ILE A 292 10.08 27.99 -1.13
CA ILE A 292 10.97 26.82 -1.19
C ILE A 292 11.84 26.89 -2.46
N TYR A 293 11.24 27.12 -3.63
CA TYR A 293 11.97 27.16 -4.90
C TYR A 293 12.95 28.33 -4.96
N ALA A 294 12.60 29.48 -4.39
CA ALA A 294 13.49 30.63 -4.31
C ALA A 294 14.76 30.33 -3.50
N GLU A 295 14.65 29.48 -2.47
CA GLU A 295 15.79 29.06 -1.65
C GLU A 295 16.59 27.92 -2.28
N TYR A 296 15.90 26.88 -2.74
CA TYR A 296 16.52 25.62 -3.15
C TYR A 296 16.78 25.51 -4.66
N GLY A 297 16.56 26.59 -5.42
CA GLY A 297 17.09 26.74 -6.78
C GLY A 297 16.17 26.30 -7.92
N GLY A 298 14.86 26.20 -7.70
CA GLY A 298 13.88 25.99 -8.76
C GLY A 298 12.72 25.07 -8.40
N ALA A 299 11.78 24.93 -9.35
CA ALA A 299 10.58 24.11 -9.24
C ALA A 299 10.89 22.64 -9.55
N HIS A 300 11.48 21.92 -8.60
CA HIS A 300 11.79 20.50 -8.74
C HIS A 300 11.63 19.75 -7.41
N GLN A 301 11.41 18.45 -7.48
CA GLN A 301 11.17 17.60 -6.32
C GLN A 301 12.25 17.71 -5.22
N GLU A 302 13.53 17.80 -5.61
CA GLU A 302 14.61 17.86 -4.61
C GLU A 302 14.57 19.12 -3.74
N ALA A 303 13.95 20.21 -4.20
CA ALA A 303 13.76 21.43 -3.41
C ALA A 303 12.76 21.18 -2.27
N ILE A 304 11.61 20.57 -2.61
CA ILE A 304 10.57 20.20 -1.65
C ILE A 304 11.10 19.17 -0.66
N LYS A 305 11.75 18.10 -1.16
CA LYS A 305 12.34 17.05 -0.31
C LYS A 305 13.38 17.64 0.65
N SER A 306 14.24 18.54 0.19
CA SER A 306 15.25 19.20 1.03
C SER A 306 14.62 20.05 2.13
N TYR A 307 13.55 20.79 1.82
CA TYR A 307 12.85 21.57 2.83
C TYR A 307 12.14 20.68 3.87
N ILE A 308 11.49 19.60 3.44
CA ILE A 308 10.88 18.62 4.36
C ILE A 308 11.95 17.97 5.24
N ALA A 309 13.11 17.61 4.69
CA ALA A 309 14.22 17.06 5.45
C ALA A 309 14.80 18.06 6.46
N HIS A 310 14.89 19.35 6.10
CA HIS A 310 15.25 20.41 7.05
C HIS A 310 14.22 20.50 8.17
N ALA A 311 12.93 20.57 7.85
CA ALA A 311 11.85 20.63 8.83
C ALA A 311 11.85 19.42 9.78
N TYR A 312 12.06 18.22 9.23
CA TYR A 312 12.11 16.98 10.00
C TYR A 312 13.26 16.97 11.01
N THR A 313 14.46 17.36 10.59
CA THR A 313 15.68 17.25 11.40
C THR A 313 15.98 18.43 12.32
N SER A 314 15.49 19.64 11.97
CA SER A 314 15.85 20.87 12.69
C SER A 314 14.77 21.33 13.68
N TRP A 315 13.51 20.95 13.46
CA TRP A 315 12.42 21.42 14.31
C TRP A 315 12.43 20.74 15.68
N THR A 316 11.98 21.49 16.69
CA THR A 316 11.94 20.98 18.06
C THR A 316 10.96 19.81 18.17
N SER A 317 11.43 18.71 18.76
CA SER A 317 10.64 17.49 18.95
C SER A 317 9.30 17.77 19.66
N PRO A 318 8.21 17.05 19.31
CA PRO A 318 8.18 15.92 18.38
C PRO A 318 8.44 16.37 16.93
N ALA A 319 9.12 15.52 16.17
CA ALA A 319 9.44 15.79 14.78
C ALA A 319 8.18 15.78 13.90
N LEU A 320 8.31 16.36 12.71
CA LEU A 320 7.25 16.47 11.72
C LEU A 320 6.59 15.10 11.49
N SER A 321 5.25 15.06 11.53
CA SER A 321 4.45 13.83 11.46
C SER A 321 3.55 13.78 10.23
N TYR A 322 3.17 14.93 9.69
CA TYR A 322 2.30 15.04 8.52
C TYR A 322 2.80 16.09 7.52
N VAL A 323 2.75 15.74 6.24
CA VAL A 323 2.91 16.68 5.11
C VAL A 323 1.64 16.63 4.26
N LEU A 324 1.10 17.80 3.93
CA LEU A 324 0.06 17.96 2.94
C LEU A 324 0.59 18.78 1.77
N LEU A 325 0.63 18.18 0.59
CA LEU A 325 0.86 18.89 -0.67
C LEU A 325 -0.48 19.40 -1.20
N VAL A 326 -0.54 20.65 -1.65
CA VAL A 326 -1.75 21.22 -2.26
C VAL A 326 -1.41 21.77 -3.62
N GLY A 327 -2.09 21.26 -4.63
CA GLY A 327 -1.82 21.53 -6.04
C GLY A 327 -1.64 20.24 -6.80
N ASP A 328 -2.01 20.27 -8.07
CA ASP A 328 -1.92 19.12 -8.94
C ASP A 328 -0.46 18.75 -9.28
N GLY A 329 -0.23 17.53 -9.74
CA GLY A 329 1.07 17.08 -10.20
C GLY A 329 1.38 17.63 -11.60
N ALA A 330 2.60 18.12 -11.79
CA ALA A 330 3.18 18.36 -13.10
C ALA A 330 4.65 17.98 -13.03
N GLU A 331 5.08 16.99 -13.81
CA GLU A 331 6.46 16.48 -13.81
C GLU A 331 7.50 17.61 -13.94
N ASP A 332 7.25 18.56 -14.85
CA ASP A 332 8.15 19.70 -15.09
C ASP A 332 7.97 20.86 -14.10
N GLY A 333 7.03 20.74 -13.16
CA GLY A 333 6.67 21.77 -12.19
C GLY A 333 6.13 23.07 -12.83
N SER A 334 5.75 23.06 -14.11
CA SER A 334 5.45 24.28 -14.87
C SER A 334 4.02 24.78 -14.65
N GLY A 335 3.85 25.68 -13.68
CA GLY A 335 2.57 26.35 -13.46
C GLY A 335 2.42 26.87 -12.04
N VAL A 336 1.53 27.84 -11.85
CA VAL A 336 1.30 28.48 -10.55
C VAL A 336 0.37 27.67 -9.64
N GLN A 337 -0.18 26.57 -10.15
CA GLN A 337 -1.10 25.68 -9.45
C GLN A 337 -0.49 24.30 -9.16
N TYR A 338 0.73 24.02 -9.63
CA TYR A 338 1.31 22.69 -9.56
C TYR A 338 2.35 22.56 -8.45
N VAL A 339 2.40 21.36 -7.89
CA VAL A 339 3.48 20.89 -7.02
C VAL A 339 4.04 19.64 -7.69
N PRO A 340 5.29 19.64 -8.18
CA PRO A 340 5.82 18.51 -8.92
C PRO A 340 5.72 17.24 -8.06
N PRO A 341 5.36 16.09 -8.64
CA PRO A 341 5.48 14.81 -7.96
C PRO A 341 6.96 14.48 -7.71
N TYR A 342 7.23 13.59 -6.76
CA TYR A 342 8.55 12.94 -6.71
C TYR A 342 8.60 11.80 -7.73
N MET A 343 9.27 11.99 -8.84
CA MET A 343 9.45 11.00 -9.90
C MET A 343 10.58 10.03 -9.55
N ILE A 344 10.27 8.74 -9.66
CA ILE A 344 11.26 7.66 -9.61
C ILE A 344 11.33 6.96 -10.95
N THR A 345 12.48 6.32 -11.23
CA THR A 345 12.54 5.34 -12.31
C THR A 345 11.64 4.17 -11.96
N ASP A 346 10.78 3.77 -12.90
CA ASP A 346 9.95 2.58 -12.74
C ASP A 346 10.85 1.35 -12.56
N PRO A 347 10.81 0.67 -11.40
CA PRO A 347 11.66 -0.48 -11.12
C PRO A 347 11.33 -1.69 -12.01
N TRP A 348 10.14 -1.72 -12.63
CA TRP A 348 9.70 -2.77 -13.54
C TRP A 348 9.89 -2.39 -15.02
N GLY A 349 10.17 -1.13 -15.32
CA GLY A 349 10.48 -0.64 -16.67
C GLY A 349 9.28 -0.62 -17.63
N TYR A 350 8.06 -0.51 -17.11
CA TYR A 350 6.83 -0.28 -17.87
C TYR A 350 6.72 1.18 -18.33
N GLU A 351 7.13 2.12 -17.48
CA GLU A 351 7.11 3.56 -17.77
C GLU A 351 8.53 4.10 -17.96
N THR A 352 8.82 4.61 -19.15
CA THR A 352 10.14 5.18 -19.48
C THR A 352 10.34 6.58 -18.91
N ASP A 353 9.25 7.29 -18.64
CA ASP A 353 9.26 8.70 -18.23
C ASP A 353 9.22 8.83 -16.69
N GLY A 354 9.24 7.70 -15.98
CA GLY A 354 9.19 7.61 -14.53
C GLY A 354 7.76 7.53 -13.98
N VAL A 355 7.66 7.22 -12.69
CA VAL A 355 6.38 7.11 -11.97
C VAL A 355 6.37 8.08 -10.79
N ALA A 356 5.23 8.74 -10.57
CA ALA A 356 5.04 9.62 -9.42
C ALA A 356 4.96 8.81 -8.12
N ALA A 357 5.70 9.24 -7.10
CA ALA A 357 5.84 8.54 -5.83
C ALA A 357 6.05 9.55 -4.71
N ASP A 358 5.01 10.31 -4.35
CA ASP A 358 5.09 11.36 -3.32
C ASP A 358 5.56 10.83 -1.95
N ASN A 359 5.38 9.54 -1.65
CA ASN A 359 5.97 8.91 -0.47
C ASN A 359 7.50 9.08 -0.39
N ARG A 360 8.18 9.34 -1.52
CA ARG A 360 9.62 9.61 -1.56
C ARG A 360 10.01 11.01 -1.10
N TYR A 361 9.07 11.94 -0.98
CA TYR A 361 9.31 13.22 -0.32
C TYR A 361 9.60 13.08 1.17
N VAL A 362 9.17 11.96 1.76
CA VAL A 362 9.11 11.77 3.22
C VAL A 362 9.95 10.58 3.70
N THR A 363 10.91 10.13 2.90
CA THR A 363 11.97 9.18 3.31
C THR A 363 13.13 9.97 3.93
N MET A 364 13.36 9.79 5.22
CA MET A 364 14.20 10.62 6.09
C MET A 364 15.20 9.79 6.89
N ASP A 365 15.49 8.54 6.52
CA ASP A 365 16.51 7.73 7.20
C ASP A 365 17.73 7.42 6.32
N GLY A 366 17.89 8.13 5.19
CA GLY A 366 19.11 8.09 4.36
C GLY A 366 18.84 8.14 2.86
N PRO A 367 19.91 8.11 2.02
CA PRO A 367 19.77 8.18 0.57
C PRO A 367 19.14 6.93 -0.05
N ASP A 368 19.35 5.77 0.56
CA ASP A 368 18.80 4.48 0.10
C ASP A 368 17.47 4.15 0.78
N ASP A 369 16.95 5.05 1.62
CA ASP A 369 15.69 4.85 2.32
C ASP A 369 14.50 4.92 1.34
N GLN A 370 13.58 3.98 1.49
CA GLN A 370 12.41 3.79 0.63
C GLN A 370 11.11 3.80 1.45
N ILE A 371 11.20 3.94 2.77
CA ILE A 371 10.07 3.87 3.69
C ILE A 371 9.75 5.28 4.18
N ALA A 372 8.47 5.63 4.21
CA ALA A 372 8.05 6.95 4.64
C ALA A 372 8.13 7.11 6.17
N ASP A 373 8.75 8.20 6.61
CA ASP A 373 8.88 8.60 8.02
C ASP A 373 7.81 9.58 8.49
N ILE A 374 7.09 10.14 7.53
CA ILE A 374 6.07 11.18 7.73
C ILE A 374 4.85 10.77 6.91
N PHE A 375 3.65 10.91 7.46
CA PHE A 375 2.44 10.66 6.68
C PHE A 375 2.30 11.78 5.64
N ILE A 376 2.12 11.40 4.38
CA ILE A 376 1.94 12.36 3.28
C ILE A 376 0.60 12.16 2.59
N GLY A 377 -0.01 13.27 2.19
CA GLY A 377 -1.15 13.29 1.28
C GLY A 377 -1.08 14.47 0.34
N ARG A 378 -1.84 14.40 -0.76
CA ARG A 378 -1.96 15.47 -1.76
C ARG A 378 -3.42 15.87 -1.91
N LEU A 379 -3.70 17.16 -2.03
CA LEU A 379 -4.92 17.68 -2.63
C LEU A 379 -4.58 18.08 -4.08
N PRO A 380 -4.80 17.20 -5.07
CA PRO A 380 -4.46 17.51 -6.45
C PRO A 380 -5.55 18.45 -6.96
N VAL A 381 -5.29 19.75 -7.02
CA VAL A 381 -6.30 20.76 -7.42
C VAL A 381 -5.70 21.74 -8.40
N ASN A 382 -6.49 22.12 -9.40
CA ASN A 382 -6.09 22.99 -10.50
C ASN A 382 -6.60 24.42 -10.35
N SER A 383 -7.53 24.66 -9.42
CA SER A 383 -8.13 25.96 -9.21
C SER A 383 -8.48 26.24 -7.74
N VAL A 384 -8.61 27.52 -7.39
CA VAL A 384 -9.04 27.93 -6.04
C VAL A 384 -10.44 27.40 -5.73
N ALA A 385 -11.30 27.25 -6.74
CA ALA A 385 -12.64 26.69 -6.58
C ALA A 385 -12.60 25.20 -6.21
N GLU A 386 -11.76 24.41 -6.88
CA GLU A 386 -11.52 23.01 -6.51
C GLU A 386 -10.90 22.90 -5.12
N ALA A 387 -9.87 23.70 -4.81
CA ALA A 387 -9.25 23.73 -3.49
C ALA A 387 -10.28 23.97 -2.38
N ASN A 388 -11.15 24.97 -2.54
CA ASN A 388 -12.24 25.23 -1.60
C ASN A 388 -13.24 24.06 -1.53
N THR A 389 -13.55 23.44 -2.65
CA THR A 389 -14.47 22.29 -2.70
C THR A 389 -13.92 21.11 -1.91
N VAL A 390 -12.68 20.70 -2.18
CA VAL A 390 -12.04 19.56 -1.50
C VAL A 390 -11.86 19.85 -0.01
N VAL A 391 -11.38 21.04 0.36
CA VAL A 391 -11.23 21.44 1.76
C VAL A 391 -12.58 21.43 2.49
N GLN A 392 -13.63 21.98 1.88
CA GLN A 392 -14.96 22.00 2.50
C GLN A 392 -15.53 20.59 2.66
N LYS A 393 -15.33 19.68 1.68
CA LYS A 393 -15.72 18.27 1.81
C LYS A 393 -15.06 17.61 3.03
N ILE A 394 -13.76 17.80 3.23
CA ILE A 394 -13.04 17.25 4.38
C ILE A 394 -13.60 17.82 5.70
N LEU A 395 -13.80 19.13 5.78
CA LEU A 395 -14.35 19.78 6.97
C LEU A 395 -15.77 19.29 7.29
N ASP A 396 -16.64 19.19 6.29
CA ASP A 396 -18.02 18.72 6.48
C ASP A 396 -18.05 17.24 6.88
N TYR A 397 -17.20 16.40 6.29
CA TYR A 397 -17.06 15.00 6.67
C TYR A 397 -16.71 14.83 8.16
N GLU A 398 -15.80 15.68 8.67
CA GLU A 398 -15.33 15.62 10.05
C GLU A 398 -16.25 16.29 11.07
N THR A 399 -17.03 17.29 10.64
CA THR A 399 -17.76 18.18 11.57
C THR A 399 -19.27 18.13 11.43
N ASN A 400 -19.76 17.74 10.25
CA ASN A 400 -21.18 17.69 9.91
C ASN A 400 -21.51 16.44 9.07
N PRO A 401 -21.13 15.22 9.51
CA PRO A 401 -21.41 14.02 8.75
C PRO A 401 -22.92 13.76 8.66
N PRO A 402 -23.40 13.10 7.59
CA PRO A 402 -24.80 12.71 7.49
C PRO A 402 -25.26 11.85 8.69
N GLN A 403 -26.51 12.04 9.10
CA GLN A 403 -27.06 11.48 10.35
C GLN A 403 -27.62 10.05 10.23
N TYR A 404 -27.49 9.42 9.07
CA TYR A 404 -27.87 8.02 8.82
C TYR A 404 -26.62 7.12 8.85
N PRO A 405 -26.73 5.79 9.02
CA PRO A 405 -25.56 4.91 9.21
C PRO A 405 -24.83 4.60 7.89
N TRP A 406 -24.44 5.62 7.12
CA TRP A 406 -23.64 5.43 5.90
C TRP A 406 -22.25 4.91 6.23
N ASN A 407 -21.67 5.33 7.35
CA ASN A 407 -20.34 4.95 7.80
C ASN A 407 -20.25 3.52 8.38
N GLU A 408 -21.36 2.79 8.42
CA GLU A 408 -21.36 1.35 8.70
C GLU A 408 -21.25 0.53 7.41
N ARG A 409 -21.31 1.15 6.22
CA ARG A 409 -21.29 0.46 4.93
C ARG A 409 -19.88 0.38 4.37
N VAL A 410 -19.51 -0.78 3.85
CA VAL A 410 -18.27 -0.98 3.08
C VAL A 410 -18.64 -1.59 1.73
N LEU A 411 -18.18 -0.97 0.66
CA LEU A 411 -18.45 -1.41 -0.71
C LEU A 411 -17.23 -2.17 -1.22
N PHE A 412 -17.48 -3.33 -1.83
CA PHE A 412 -16.47 -4.20 -2.43
C PHE A 412 -16.83 -4.34 -3.90
N ILE A 413 -16.10 -3.63 -4.76
CA ILE A 413 -16.31 -3.64 -6.20
C ILE A 413 -15.14 -4.41 -6.81
N ALA A 414 -15.40 -5.27 -7.78
CA ALA A 414 -14.35 -6.01 -8.47
C ALA A 414 -14.62 -6.11 -9.96
N GLY A 415 -13.56 -5.97 -10.76
CA GLY A 415 -13.59 -6.16 -12.20
C GLY A 415 -13.69 -7.64 -12.58
N HIS A 416 -13.70 -7.94 -13.88
CA HIS A 416 -13.56 -9.30 -14.37
C HIS A 416 -12.19 -9.87 -14.00
N GLU A 417 -12.15 -11.18 -13.78
CA GLU A 417 -10.92 -11.93 -13.58
C GLU A 417 -10.83 -13.09 -14.57
N ASN A 418 -9.62 -13.39 -15.03
CA ASN A 418 -9.27 -14.60 -15.73
C ASN A 418 -8.33 -15.45 -14.87
N GLN A 419 -8.91 -16.37 -14.09
CA GLN A 419 -8.16 -17.28 -13.22
C GLN A 419 -7.16 -18.18 -13.97
N ALA A 420 -7.32 -18.38 -15.29
CA ALA A 420 -6.33 -19.10 -16.09
C ALA A 420 -5.02 -18.31 -16.25
N ASN A 421 -5.10 -16.99 -16.14
CA ASN A 421 -3.96 -16.06 -16.17
C ASN A 421 -3.48 -15.69 -14.76
N GLY A 422 -4.01 -16.32 -13.70
CA GLY A 422 -3.65 -16.05 -12.31
C GLY A 422 -4.24 -14.77 -11.73
N GLU A 423 -5.28 -14.21 -12.36
CA GLU A 423 -6.03 -13.08 -11.80
C GLU A 423 -7.03 -13.58 -10.74
N GLU A 424 -7.04 -12.91 -9.58
CA GLU A 424 -7.78 -13.33 -8.38
C GLU A 424 -8.48 -12.13 -7.70
N PHE A 425 -9.00 -11.20 -8.50
CA PHE A 425 -9.64 -9.97 -7.99
C PHE A 425 -10.87 -10.27 -7.14
N HIS A 426 -11.72 -11.23 -7.53
CA HIS A 426 -12.93 -11.61 -6.78
C HIS A 426 -12.56 -12.29 -5.47
N ASP A 427 -11.55 -13.16 -5.48
CA ASP A 427 -11.09 -13.90 -4.31
C ASP A 427 -10.44 -12.95 -3.28
N THR A 428 -9.65 -11.98 -3.75
CA THR A 428 -9.06 -10.91 -2.92
C THR A 428 -10.16 -10.05 -2.29
N SER A 429 -11.15 -9.63 -3.08
CA SER A 429 -12.28 -8.84 -2.60
C SER A 429 -13.16 -9.62 -1.61
N ASP A 430 -13.41 -10.91 -1.87
CA ASP A 430 -14.15 -11.79 -0.94
C ASP A 430 -13.37 -12.03 0.36
N TRP A 431 -12.04 -12.11 0.32
CA TRP A 431 -11.21 -12.19 1.52
C TRP A 431 -11.33 -10.93 2.40
N LEU A 432 -11.25 -9.74 1.80
CA LEU A 432 -11.46 -8.47 2.50
C LEU A 432 -12.87 -8.39 3.09
N TYR A 433 -13.89 -8.79 2.33
CA TYR A 433 -15.28 -8.84 2.77
C TYR A 433 -15.47 -9.77 3.99
N ASN A 434 -14.88 -10.97 3.96
CA ASN A 434 -15.00 -11.94 5.04
C ASN A 434 -14.21 -11.55 6.30
N SER A 435 -13.22 -10.65 6.16
CA SER A 435 -12.45 -10.07 7.28
C SER A 435 -13.17 -8.90 7.94
N LEU A 436 -14.30 -8.46 7.39
CA LEU A 436 -15.04 -7.30 7.87
C LEU A 436 -15.65 -7.56 9.27
N PRO A 437 -15.42 -6.67 10.26
CA PRO A 437 -16.01 -6.81 11.58
C PRO A 437 -17.53 -6.74 11.52
N SER A 438 -18.20 -7.49 12.40
CA SER A 438 -19.67 -7.56 12.48
C SER A 438 -20.40 -6.22 12.70
N SER A 439 -19.68 -5.14 13.04
CA SER A 439 -20.23 -3.78 13.14
C SER A 439 -20.44 -3.10 11.79
N PHE A 440 -19.95 -3.68 10.70
CA PHE A 440 -20.09 -3.13 9.35
C PHE A 440 -20.96 -4.03 8.46
N ASN A 441 -21.53 -3.40 7.44
CA ASN A 441 -22.36 -4.03 6.42
C ASN A 441 -21.62 -3.96 5.07
N GLY A 442 -21.10 -5.10 4.63
CA GLY A 442 -20.44 -5.20 3.33
C GLY A 442 -21.45 -5.35 2.18
N ARG A 443 -21.20 -4.69 1.05
CA ARG A 443 -21.92 -4.90 -0.22
C ARG A 443 -20.93 -5.23 -1.34
N ARG A 444 -21.11 -6.37 -1.99
CA ARG A 444 -20.29 -6.84 -3.11
C ARG A 444 -20.97 -6.55 -4.45
N VAL A 445 -20.19 -6.09 -5.43
CA VAL A 445 -20.63 -5.84 -6.81
C VAL A 445 -19.49 -6.22 -7.76
N TYR A 446 -19.56 -7.41 -8.35
CA TYR A 446 -18.48 -7.93 -9.18
C TYR A 446 -18.93 -8.09 -10.63
N PHE A 447 -18.18 -7.52 -11.57
CA PHE A 447 -18.33 -7.88 -12.98
C PHE A 447 -17.65 -9.22 -13.23
N CYS A 448 -18.27 -10.09 -14.01
CA CYS A 448 -17.87 -11.48 -14.13
C CYS A 448 -18.09 -12.01 -15.54
N THR A 449 -17.09 -12.67 -16.10
CA THR A 449 -17.15 -13.27 -17.45
C THR A 449 -17.22 -14.80 -17.40
N GLN A 450 -16.95 -15.41 -16.25
CA GLN A 450 -16.91 -16.86 -16.04
C GLN A 450 -17.39 -17.24 -14.63
N GLY A 451 -18.20 -18.29 -14.50
CA GLY A 451 -18.56 -18.85 -13.19
C GLY A 451 -19.45 -17.94 -12.32
N CYS A 452 -20.28 -17.10 -12.93
CA CYS A 452 -21.06 -16.04 -12.29
C CYS A 452 -22.32 -16.57 -11.58
N THR A 453 -22.11 -17.41 -10.56
CA THR A 453 -23.18 -18.16 -9.88
C THR A 453 -23.75 -17.46 -8.65
N GLN A 454 -23.04 -16.45 -8.14
CA GLN A 454 -23.40 -15.74 -6.92
C GLN A 454 -24.25 -14.49 -7.21
N PRO A 455 -25.17 -14.10 -6.32
CA PRO A 455 -26.09 -12.98 -6.57
C PRO A 455 -25.43 -11.60 -6.63
N TYR A 456 -24.15 -11.51 -6.24
CA TYR A 456 -23.33 -10.30 -6.31
C TYR A 456 -22.40 -10.27 -7.53
N LYS A 457 -22.42 -11.31 -8.38
CA LYS A 457 -21.67 -11.39 -9.64
C LYS A 457 -22.61 -11.11 -10.82
N TYR A 458 -22.21 -10.24 -11.73
CA TYR A 458 -23.00 -9.78 -12.86
C TYR A 458 -22.30 -10.10 -14.18
N GLU A 459 -23.00 -10.81 -15.08
CA GLU A 459 -22.50 -11.19 -16.42
C GLU A 459 -22.67 -10.09 -17.47
N ASP A 460 -23.60 -9.17 -17.22
CA ASP A 460 -23.91 -8.05 -18.10
C ASP A 460 -23.26 -6.78 -17.55
N MET A 461 -22.38 -6.14 -18.33
CA MET A 461 -21.62 -4.99 -17.90
C MET A 461 -22.53 -3.80 -17.53
N THR A 462 -23.60 -3.55 -18.30
CA THR A 462 -24.55 -2.47 -17.98
C THR A 462 -25.20 -2.67 -16.62
N THR A 463 -25.61 -3.90 -16.31
CA THR A 463 -26.17 -4.22 -14.99
C THR A 463 -25.13 -4.07 -13.87
N ALA A 464 -23.90 -4.54 -14.09
CA ALA A 464 -22.81 -4.40 -13.11
C ALA A 464 -22.53 -2.92 -12.81
N HIS A 465 -22.38 -2.11 -13.86
CA HIS A 465 -22.23 -0.66 -13.83
C HIS A 465 -23.36 0.01 -13.03
N ASP A 466 -24.64 -0.24 -13.38
CA ASP A 466 -25.78 0.42 -12.74
C ASP A 466 -25.87 0.08 -11.24
N VAL A 467 -25.54 -1.16 -10.87
CA VAL A 467 -25.50 -1.61 -9.49
C VAL A 467 -24.33 -0.97 -8.73
N ALA A 468 -23.16 -0.83 -9.36
CA ALA A 468 -21.98 -0.20 -8.79
C ALA A 468 -22.23 1.30 -8.55
N LEU A 469 -22.67 2.03 -9.57
CA LEU A 469 -23.03 3.45 -9.49
C LEU A 469 -24.12 3.68 -8.42
N GLY A 470 -25.16 2.84 -8.41
CA GLY A 470 -26.21 2.89 -7.39
C GLY A 470 -25.71 2.60 -5.97
N ALA A 471 -24.72 1.73 -5.81
CA ALA A 471 -24.08 1.45 -4.51
C ALA A 471 -23.26 2.66 -4.03
N LEU A 472 -22.43 3.23 -4.91
CA LEU A 472 -21.62 4.41 -4.63
C LEU A 472 -22.49 5.62 -4.26
N ASN A 473 -23.59 5.83 -4.98
CA ASN A 473 -24.59 6.86 -4.71
C ASN A 473 -25.31 6.69 -3.35
N GLY A 474 -25.32 5.48 -2.79
CA GLY A 474 -25.79 5.22 -1.44
C GLY A 474 -24.80 5.67 -0.35
N GLY A 475 -23.55 5.96 -0.70
CA GLY A 475 -22.46 6.30 0.19
C GLY A 475 -21.98 5.13 1.07
N GLY A 476 -20.76 5.26 1.59
CA GLY A 476 -20.12 4.28 2.45
C GLY A 476 -18.95 4.87 3.23
N LEU A 477 -18.43 4.13 4.21
CA LEU A 477 -17.18 4.50 4.88
C LEU A 477 -15.98 4.24 3.96
N ILE A 478 -15.97 3.06 3.33
CA ILE A 478 -14.91 2.60 2.43
C ILE A 478 -15.57 2.06 1.16
N ALA A 479 -14.97 2.37 0.01
CA ALA A 479 -15.23 1.68 -1.25
C ALA A 479 -13.91 1.08 -1.74
N THR A 480 -13.87 -0.23 -1.95
CA THR A 480 -12.69 -0.90 -2.51
C THR A 480 -12.93 -1.27 -3.96
N PHE A 481 -11.89 -1.17 -4.77
CA PHE A 481 -11.88 -1.70 -6.13
C PHE A 481 -10.68 -2.64 -6.32
N GLU A 482 -10.95 -3.83 -6.83
CA GLU A 482 -9.96 -4.85 -7.21
C GLU A 482 -10.16 -5.18 -8.69
N GLY A 483 -9.20 -4.86 -9.54
CA GLY A 483 -9.35 -5.13 -10.98
C GLY A 483 -8.39 -4.35 -11.86
N HIS A 484 -8.57 -4.49 -13.16
CA HIS A 484 -7.88 -3.69 -14.17
C HIS A 484 -8.39 -2.25 -14.17
N SER A 485 -7.53 -1.30 -14.49
CA SER A 485 -7.88 0.12 -14.61
C SER A 485 -6.97 0.81 -15.60
N SER A 486 -7.48 1.91 -16.16
CA SER A 486 -6.68 2.93 -16.82
C SER A 486 -6.66 4.19 -15.94
N GLU A 487 -6.11 5.29 -16.45
CA GLU A 487 -6.23 6.61 -15.82
C GLU A 487 -7.69 7.03 -15.62
N SER A 488 -8.61 6.57 -16.47
CA SER A 488 -9.95 7.13 -16.60
C SER A 488 -11.09 6.19 -16.26
N GLN A 489 -10.83 4.91 -15.95
CA GLN A 489 -11.90 3.94 -15.70
C GLN A 489 -11.47 2.74 -14.87
N TRP A 490 -12.44 2.20 -14.13
CA TRP A 490 -12.39 0.85 -13.60
C TRP A 490 -12.90 -0.15 -14.62
N ASP A 491 -12.06 -1.14 -14.87
CA ASP A 491 -12.32 -2.34 -15.67
C ASP A 491 -12.94 -2.10 -17.05
N TYR A 492 -13.11 -3.17 -17.82
CA TYR A 492 -13.85 -3.16 -19.07
C TYR A 492 -14.47 -4.52 -19.36
N ASP A 493 -15.52 -4.54 -20.17
CA ASP A 493 -16.06 -5.77 -20.75
C ASP A 493 -15.12 -6.26 -21.86
N PRO A 494 -14.54 -7.47 -21.78
CA PRO A 494 -13.60 -7.97 -22.80
C PRO A 494 -14.18 -8.13 -24.21
N VAL A 495 -15.50 -8.09 -24.36
CA VAL A 495 -16.22 -8.22 -25.64
C VAL A 495 -16.67 -6.86 -26.16
N THR A 496 -17.28 -6.04 -25.31
CA THR A 496 -17.88 -4.76 -25.72
C THR A 496 -16.98 -3.56 -25.50
N TYR A 497 -15.94 -3.70 -24.67
CA TYR A 497 -15.07 -2.64 -24.17
C TYR A 497 -15.80 -1.54 -23.38
N ALA A 498 -17.03 -1.79 -22.94
CA ALA A 498 -17.74 -0.89 -22.05
C ALA A 498 -17.05 -0.87 -20.67
N PRO A 499 -16.85 0.32 -20.06
CA PRO A 499 -16.24 0.43 -18.73
C PRO A 499 -17.22 0.01 -17.62
N LEU A 500 -16.69 -0.44 -16.48
CA LEU A 500 -17.51 -0.67 -15.28
C LEU A 500 -17.84 0.65 -14.56
N PHE A 501 -16.89 1.59 -14.58
CA PHE A 501 -17.04 2.95 -14.04
C PHE A 501 -16.04 3.88 -14.74
N HIS A 502 -16.47 5.01 -15.28
CA HIS A 502 -15.66 5.90 -16.12
C HIS A 502 -15.74 7.37 -15.67
N VAL A 503 -14.60 8.06 -15.73
CA VAL A 503 -14.43 9.44 -15.25
C VAL A 503 -15.42 10.43 -15.86
N ASN A 504 -15.65 10.35 -17.18
CA ASN A 504 -16.50 11.31 -17.89
C ASN A 504 -18.00 11.01 -17.79
N ASP A 505 -18.36 9.75 -17.61
CA ASP A 505 -19.75 9.31 -17.69
C ASP A 505 -20.36 9.15 -16.29
N ASP A 506 -19.56 8.78 -15.29
CA ASP A 506 -20.10 8.31 -14.01
C ASP A 506 -19.75 9.22 -12.83
N VAL A 507 -18.53 9.77 -12.78
CA VAL A 507 -18.14 10.70 -11.70
C VAL A 507 -19.09 11.90 -11.63
N PRO A 508 -19.44 12.61 -12.74
CA PRO A 508 -20.42 13.69 -12.68
C PRO A 508 -21.82 13.29 -12.21
N ASN A 509 -22.15 11.99 -12.27
CA ASN A 509 -23.43 11.41 -11.87
C ASN A 509 -23.42 10.87 -10.43
N LEU A 510 -22.32 11.00 -9.70
CA LEU A 510 -22.28 10.72 -8.27
C LEU A 510 -23.00 11.81 -7.47
N HIS A 511 -23.91 11.38 -6.61
CA HIS A 511 -24.80 12.20 -5.79
C HIS A 511 -24.90 11.66 -4.36
N ASN A 512 -23.82 11.06 -3.86
CA ASN A 512 -23.69 10.53 -2.49
C ASN A 512 -23.60 11.62 -1.40
N GLY A 513 -23.59 12.90 -1.77
CA GLY A 513 -23.66 14.02 -0.83
C GLY A 513 -22.51 13.97 0.17
N GLY A 514 -22.82 14.16 1.47
CA GLY A 514 -21.83 14.06 2.55
C GLY A 514 -21.42 12.64 2.95
N ALA A 515 -22.00 11.59 2.35
CA ALA A 515 -21.63 10.20 2.63
C ALA A 515 -20.49 9.75 1.70
N LEU A 516 -19.34 10.40 1.88
CA LEU A 516 -18.17 10.29 1.02
C LEU A 516 -17.28 9.11 1.45
N PRO A 517 -17.11 8.05 0.65
CA PRO A 517 -16.19 6.97 0.99
C PRO A 517 -14.74 7.43 0.93
N VAL A 518 -13.90 6.74 1.71
CA VAL A 518 -12.49 6.57 1.37
C VAL A 518 -12.40 5.47 0.32
N PHE A 519 -11.86 5.81 -0.86
CA PHE A 519 -11.63 4.84 -1.91
C PHE A 519 -10.26 4.19 -1.69
N VAL A 520 -10.22 2.86 -1.78
CA VAL A 520 -9.01 2.04 -1.62
C VAL A 520 -8.95 1.09 -2.80
N GLU A 521 -8.05 1.38 -3.74
CA GLU A 521 -8.08 0.81 -5.08
C GLU A 521 -6.79 0.03 -5.30
N ALA A 522 -6.90 -1.29 -5.41
CA ALA A 522 -5.79 -2.15 -5.79
C ALA A 522 -5.85 -2.33 -7.31
N THR A 523 -5.38 -1.32 -8.02
CA THR A 523 -5.51 -1.24 -9.48
C THR A 523 -4.34 -0.49 -10.12
N CYS A 524 -4.35 -0.35 -11.45
CA CYS A 524 -3.31 0.37 -12.19
C CYS A 524 -3.79 1.75 -12.62
N TYR A 525 -2.91 2.75 -12.47
CA TYR A 525 -3.02 4.09 -13.10
C TYR A 525 -4.19 5.00 -12.67
N SER A 526 -5.13 4.57 -11.82
CA SER A 526 -6.26 5.42 -11.38
C SER A 526 -5.81 6.69 -10.65
N SER A 527 -4.61 6.66 -10.05
CA SER A 527 -3.91 7.77 -9.39
C SER A 527 -2.66 8.26 -10.15
N ARG A 528 -2.60 8.17 -11.49
CA ARG A 528 -1.43 8.64 -12.29
C ARG A 528 -1.37 10.18 -12.43
N PHE A 529 -1.42 10.90 -11.31
CA PHE A 529 -1.58 12.36 -11.19
C PHE A 529 -0.40 13.23 -11.68
N ALA A 530 0.64 12.64 -12.29
CA ALA A 530 1.83 13.38 -12.75
C ALA A 530 1.56 14.27 -13.98
N TYR A 531 0.45 14.03 -14.67
CA TYR A 531 0.14 14.59 -15.99
C TYR A 531 -1.12 15.46 -15.93
N PRO A 532 -1.01 16.78 -15.72
CA PRO A 532 -2.15 17.64 -15.39
C PRO A 532 -3.15 17.84 -16.55
N ASN A 533 -2.79 17.41 -17.77
CA ASN A 533 -3.70 17.43 -18.92
C ASN A 533 -4.53 16.13 -19.05
N ASN A 534 -4.22 15.12 -18.25
CA ASN A 534 -4.92 13.86 -18.20
C ASN A 534 -5.58 13.74 -16.83
N GLU A 535 -6.86 14.12 -16.76
CA GLU A 535 -7.60 14.01 -15.51
C GLU A 535 -7.79 12.53 -15.17
N THR A 536 -7.30 12.13 -13.99
CA THR A 536 -7.45 10.75 -13.52
C THR A 536 -8.76 10.54 -12.77
N LEU A 537 -9.14 9.27 -12.63
CA LEU A 537 -10.34 8.86 -11.91
C LEU A 537 -10.30 9.33 -10.45
N ASP A 538 -9.18 9.12 -9.77
CA ASP A 538 -9.01 9.45 -8.35
C ASP A 538 -9.05 10.95 -8.11
N GLU A 539 -8.37 11.73 -8.97
CA GLU A 539 -8.43 13.19 -8.92
C GLU A 539 -9.86 13.70 -9.11
N SER A 540 -10.60 13.15 -10.07
CA SER A 540 -11.98 13.54 -10.35
C SER A 540 -12.92 13.23 -9.19
N LEU A 541 -12.78 12.04 -8.59
CA LEU A 541 -13.53 11.64 -7.40
C LEU A 541 -13.28 12.59 -6.24
N LEU A 542 -12.02 13.00 -6.03
CA LEU A 542 -11.65 13.99 -5.01
C LEU A 542 -12.17 15.39 -5.34
N ARG A 543 -12.15 15.83 -6.59
CA ARG A 543 -12.55 17.18 -7.00
C ARG A 543 -14.06 17.38 -7.12
N LEU A 544 -14.84 16.29 -7.26
CA LEU A 544 -16.29 16.38 -7.47
C LEU A 544 -16.99 17.15 -6.34
N ALA A 545 -17.74 18.19 -6.72
CA ALA A 545 -18.56 18.97 -5.81
C ALA A 545 -19.87 18.23 -5.48
N GLY A 546 -20.21 18.14 -4.18
CA GLY A 546 -21.48 17.54 -3.73
C GLY A 546 -21.55 16.01 -3.77
N GLY A 547 -20.42 15.34 -4.03
CA GLY A 547 -20.31 13.88 -4.03
C GLY A 547 -18.86 13.42 -4.19
N GLY A 548 -18.69 12.17 -4.64
CA GLY A 548 -17.39 11.59 -4.94
C GLY A 548 -16.76 10.98 -3.70
N ALA A 549 -15.45 11.22 -3.52
CA ALA A 549 -14.65 10.72 -2.43
C ALA A 549 -14.29 11.82 -1.41
N VAL A 550 -13.97 11.40 -0.18
CA VAL A 550 -13.27 12.25 0.80
C VAL A 550 -11.75 12.05 0.75
N ALA A 551 -11.31 10.85 0.36
CA ALA A 551 -9.92 10.47 0.15
C ALA A 551 -9.88 9.29 -0.86
N THR A 552 -8.80 9.19 -1.61
CA THR A 552 -8.48 8.06 -2.49
C THR A 552 -7.11 7.51 -2.12
N TRP A 553 -6.89 6.22 -2.38
CA TRP A 553 -5.60 5.53 -2.24
C TRP A 553 -5.55 4.47 -3.34
N GLY A 554 -4.70 4.69 -4.35
CA GLY A 554 -4.59 3.85 -5.55
C GLY A 554 -3.29 4.09 -6.30
#